data_AF-A0A947J5C7-F1
#
_entry.id   AF-A0A947J5C7-F1
#
_cell.length_a   1.000
_cell.length_b   1.000
_cell.length_c   1.000
_cell.angle_alpha   90.00
_cell.angle_beta   90.00
_cell.angle_gamma   90.00
#
_symmetry.space_group_name_H-M   'P 1'
#
loop_
_entity.id
_entity.type
_entity.pdbx_description
1 polymer ?
#
loop_
_entity_poly.entity_id
_entity_poly.type
_entity_poly.pdbx_seq_one_letter_code
_entity_poly.pdbx_strand_id
1 'polypeptide(L)' 'MKRNLVILLCLCPLFLSGCILDTILNDVVNMAPKAVISAAPNEGSAPLTVNFDAKFSHDDDGSIAEYHWD' A
#
# COMPACT_ATOMS: atom_id res chain seq x y z
N MET A 1 47.65 16.08 -2.24
CA MET A 1 46.77 15.39 -3.21
C MET A 1 46.16 14.11 -2.66
N LYS A 2 46.92 13.21 -2.02
CA LYS A 2 46.44 11.90 -1.53
C LYS A 2 45.43 11.98 -0.35
N ARG A 3 45.56 12.95 0.56
CA ARG A 3 44.67 13.10 1.73
C ARG A 3 43.25 13.54 1.37
N ASN A 4 43.10 14.45 0.40
CA ASN A 4 41.79 14.90 -0.08
C ASN A 4 41.08 13.81 -0.90
N LEU A 5 41.84 12.97 -1.60
CA LEU A 5 41.31 11.81 -2.35
C LEU A 5 40.75 10.73 -1.41
N VAL A 6 41.41 10.48 -0.28
CA VAL A 6 40.93 9.52 0.75
C VAL A 6 39.67 10.02 1.43
N ILE A 7 39.59 11.31 1.77
CA ILE A 7 38.38 11.92 2.35
C ILE A 7 37.20 11.83 1.38
N LEU A 8 37.43 12.09 0.09
CA LEU A 8 36.39 11.97 -0.94
C LEU A 8 35.92 10.52 -1.13
N LEU A 9 36.83 9.54 -1.10
CA LEU A 9 36.50 8.10 -1.16
C LEU A 9 35.71 7.62 0.07
N CYS A 10 36.02 8.12 1.26
CA CYS A 10 35.30 7.77 2.49
C CYS A 10 33.92 8.45 2.61
N LEU A 11 33.75 9.65 2.03
CA LEU A 11 32.46 10.36 2.03
C LEU A 11 31.54 9.92 0.88
N CYS A 12 32.07 9.38 -0.22
CA CYS A 12 31.31 8.89 -1.37
C CYS A 12 30.15 7.93 -0.99
N PRO A 13 30.33 6.90 -0.13
CA PRO A 13 29.23 6.02 0.24
C PRO A 13 28.16 6.69 1.12
N LEU A 14 28.47 7.78 1.83
CA LEU A 14 27.49 8.54 2.61
C LEU A 14 26.58 9.39 1.71
N PHE A 15 27.10 9.91 0.60
CA PHE A 15 26.31 10.66 -0.39
C PHE A 15 25.52 9.76 -1.36
N LEU A 16 25.99 8.52 -1.61
CA LEU A 16 25.29 7.56 -2.48
C LEU A 16 24.21 6.73 -1.77
N SER A 17 24.14 6.74 -0.43
CA SER A 17 23.15 5.98 0.35
C SER A 17 21.75 6.63 0.40
N GLY A 18 21.59 7.85 -0.10
CA GLY A 18 20.31 8.59 -0.02
C GLY A 18 19.15 7.93 -0.78
N CYS A 19 19.43 7.10 -1.77
CA CYS A 19 18.39 6.45 -2.60
C CYS A 19 17.88 5.11 -2.05
N ILE A 20 18.53 4.52 -1.05
CA ILE A 20 18.17 3.18 -0.55
C ILE A 20 17.07 3.27 0.53
N LEU A 21 16.99 4.39 1.24
CA LEU A 21 16.09 4.54 2.38
C LEU A 21 14.61 4.53 1.98
N ASP A 22 14.27 5.14 0.85
CA ASP A 22 12.87 5.24 0.38
C ASP A 22 12.29 3.87 0.00
N THR A 23 13.10 3.02 -0.66
CA THR A 23 12.71 1.65 -1.01
C THR A 23 12.50 0.76 0.22
N ILE A 24 13.27 0.96 1.28
CA ILE A 24 13.19 0.11 2.49
C ILE A 24 12.00 0.54 3.36
N LEU A 25 11.65 1.83 3.37
CA LEU A 25 10.55 2.36 4.19
C LEU A 25 9.17 2.00 3.64
N ASN A 26 9.02 1.81 2.33
CA ASN A 26 7.73 1.41 1.73
C ASN A 26 7.22 0.05 2.23
N ASP A 27 8.10 -0.90 2.55
CA ASP A 27 7.70 -2.21 3.11
C ASP A 27 7.45 -2.15 4.64
N VAL A 28 7.65 -1.00 5.29
CA VAL A 28 7.49 -0.82 6.74
C VAL A 28 6.22 -0.02 7.07
N VAL A 29 5.70 0.75 6.12
CA VAL A 29 4.47 1.53 6.32
C VAL A 29 3.27 0.70 5.88
N ASN A 30 2.38 0.39 6.83
CA ASN A 30 1.14 -0.31 6.55
C ASN A 30 0.26 0.48 5.56
N MET A 31 -0.18 -0.17 4.49
CA MET A 31 -1.14 0.34 3.52
C MET A 31 -2.57 0.07 4.00
N ALA A 32 -3.50 0.95 3.62
CA ALA A 32 -4.91 0.73 3.93
C ALA A 32 -5.50 -0.29 2.94
N PRO A 33 -6.44 -1.16 3.37
CA PRO A 33 -7.12 -2.06 2.46
C PRO A 33 -7.94 -1.29 1.43
N LYS A 34 -8.03 -1.83 0.22
CA LYS A 34 -8.86 -1.31 -0.86
C LYS A 34 -10.23 -1.99 -0.84
N ALA A 35 -11.26 -1.24 -0.48
CA ALA A 35 -12.64 -1.70 -0.51
C ALA A 35 -13.20 -1.74 -1.94
N VAL A 36 -13.76 -2.89 -2.34
CA VAL A 36 -14.43 -3.08 -3.63
C VAL A 36 -15.75 -3.79 -3.38
N ILE A 37 -16.84 -3.13 -3.74
CA ILE A 37 -18.21 -3.59 -3.48
C ILE A 37 -18.95 -3.75 -4.80
N SER A 38 -19.71 -4.82 -4.94
CA SER A 38 -20.73 -4.97 -5.96
C SER A 38 -22.10 -5.24 -5.33
N ALA A 39 -23.15 -4.90 -6.06
CA ALA A 39 -24.53 -5.17 -5.67
C ALA A 39 -25.27 -5.81 -6.84
N ALA A 40 -26.20 -6.73 -6.54
CA ALA A 40 -27.09 -7.29 -7.53
C ALA A 40 -28.39 -7.82 -6.88
N PRO A 41 -29.57 -7.59 -7.50
CA PRO A 41 -29.83 -6.66 -8.62
C PRO A 41 -29.73 -5.18 -8.18
N ASN A 42 -29.43 -4.28 -9.12
CA ASN A 42 -29.32 -2.83 -8.83
C ASN A 42 -30.65 -2.08 -8.89
N GLU A 43 -31.69 -2.72 -9.43
CA GLU A 43 -33.02 -2.15 -9.62
C GLU A 43 -34.08 -3.25 -9.73
N GLY A 44 -35.34 -2.88 -9.54
CA GLY A 44 -36.48 -3.79 -9.58
C GLY A 44 -37.70 -3.23 -8.85
N SER A 45 -38.82 -3.94 -8.94
CA SER A 45 -40.05 -3.58 -8.23
C SER A 45 -39.98 -3.98 -6.76
N ALA A 46 -40.54 -3.16 -5.88
CA ALA A 46 -40.59 -3.45 -4.46
C ALA A 46 -41.61 -4.57 -4.12
N PRO A 47 -41.33 -5.43 -3.12
CA PRO A 47 -40.07 -5.51 -2.36
C PRO A 47 -38.95 -6.16 -3.20
N LEU A 48 -37.75 -5.58 -3.15
CA LEU A 48 -36.57 -6.07 -3.86
C LEU A 48 -35.49 -6.44 -2.86
N THR A 49 -35.05 -7.70 -2.88
CA THR A 49 -33.85 -8.13 -2.16
C THR A 49 -32.63 -7.79 -3.01
N VAL A 50 -31.68 -7.06 -2.43
CA VAL A 50 -30.39 -6.72 -3.06
C VAL A 50 -29.28 -7.37 -2.26
N ASN A 51 -28.40 -8.12 -2.94
CA ASN A 51 -27.23 -8.74 -2.33
C ASN A 51 -26.01 -7.88 -2.58
N PHE A 52 -25.27 -7.58 -1.50
CA PHE A 52 -23.97 -6.91 -1.57
C PHE A 52 -22.83 -7.95 -1.44
N ASP A 53 -21.77 -7.78 -2.21
CA ASP A 53 -20.59 -8.64 -2.24
C ASP A 53 -19.31 -7.78 -2.21
N ALA A 54 -18.42 -8.07 -1.25
CA ALA A 54 -17.15 -7.37 -1.05
C ALA A 54 -15.93 -8.25 -1.36
N LYS A 55 -16.09 -9.43 -2.00
CA LYS A 55 -15.02 -10.42 -2.21
C LYS A 55 -13.81 -9.92 -2.99
N PHE A 56 -13.95 -8.83 -3.73
CA PHE A 56 -12.87 -8.21 -4.51
C PHE A 56 -12.11 -7.14 -3.72
N SER A 57 -12.51 -6.88 -2.48
CA SER A 57 -11.71 -6.07 -1.56
C SER A 57 -10.41 -6.81 -1.27
N HIS A 58 -9.30 -6.09 -1.20
CA HIS A 58 -7.99 -6.68 -0.94
C HIS A 58 -7.13 -5.75 -0.10
N ASP A 59 -6.11 -6.32 0.51
CA ASP A 59 -5.07 -5.62 1.24
C ASP A 59 -3.72 -6.09 0.68
N ASP A 60 -2.88 -5.16 0.22
CA ASP A 60 -1.71 -5.49 -0.60
C ASP A 60 -0.51 -5.93 0.27
N ASP A 61 -0.50 -5.52 1.52
CA ASP A 61 0.54 -5.80 2.52
C ASP A 61 -0.01 -6.50 3.77
N GLY A 62 -1.29 -6.87 3.75
CA GLY A 62 -1.99 -7.37 4.92
C GLY A 62 -3.15 -8.31 4.63
N SER A 63 -4.11 -8.32 5.56
CA SER A 63 -5.33 -9.10 5.46
C SER A 63 -6.48 -8.31 6.05
N ILE A 64 -7.64 -8.36 5.40
CA ILE A 64 -8.84 -7.64 5.85
C ILE A 64 -9.36 -8.27 7.15
N ALA A 65 -9.45 -7.46 8.21
CA ALA A 65 -9.94 -7.89 9.51
C ALA A 65 -11.47 -8.00 9.57
N GLU A 66 -12.19 -7.08 8.91
CA GLU A 66 -13.65 -6.95 9.04
C GLU A 66 -14.29 -6.27 7.82
N TYR A 67 -15.60 -6.51 7.66
CA TYR A 67 -16.47 -5.84 6.70
C TYR A 67 -17.65 -5.25 7.46
N HIS A 68 -17.86 -3.94 7.33
CA HIS A 68 -18.96 -3.22 7.95
C HIS A 68 -19.88 -2.61 6.88
N TRP A 69 -21.19 -2.62 7.17
CA TRP A 69 -22.24 -2.09 6.30
C TRP A 69 -23.15 -1.20 7.17
N ASP A 70 -23.50 -0.01 6.67
CA ASP A 70 -24.48 0.92 7.27
C ASP A 70 -25.81 0.80 6.52
#